data_AF-A0A949RR26-F1
#
_entry.id   AF-A0A949RR26-F1
#
_cell.length_a   1.000
_cell.length_b   1.000
_cell.length_c   1.000
_cell.angle_alpha   90.00
_cell.angle_beta   90.00
_cell.angle_gamma   90.00
#
_symmetry.space_group_name_H-M   'P 1'
#
loop_
_entity.id
_entity.type
_entity.pdbx_description
1 polymer ?
#
loop_
_entity_poly.entity_id
_entity_poly.type
_entity_poly.pdbx_seq_one_letter_code
_entity_poly.pdbx_strand_id
1 'polypeptide(L)'
;MPGLTPDKVQQIHDLIHERRIIEAIKLYRQATGAGLAEAKTAVEKMFQNEVAKPPSAAMDYDNPVLEGKIRSLLAQGKKIEAVQIYRDEYKVGLKAAKDAVSRVEASLKRAKTQISAQDEPVISGDPFAEDDGGSRRVAFLIAAAFAVLACAAAAFFLFVARGF
;
A
#
# COMPACT_ATOMS: atom_id res chain seq x y z
N MET A 1 -0.21 -32.27 22.33
CA MET A 1 0.79 -31.88 23.34
C MET A 1 0.04 -31.67 24.66
N PRO A 2 0.11 -32.59 25.62
CA PRO A 2 -0.72 -32.53 26.82
C PRO A 2 -0.23 -31.39 27.74
N GLY A 3 -1.12 -30.46 28.14
CA GLY A 3 -0.85 -29.41 29.15
C GLY A 3 -0.82 -27.96 28.66
N LEU A 4 -0.70 -27.73 27.35
CA LEU A 4 -0.74 -26.38 26.77
C LEU A 4 -2.20 -26.04 26.36
N THR A 5 -2.91 -25.30 27.20
CA THR A 5 -4.25 -24.78 26.84
C THR A 5 -4.12 -23.65 25.82
N PRO A 6 -5.10 -23.45 24.92
CA PRO A 6 -5.06 -22.41 23.89
C PRO A 6 -4.75 -21.01 24.47
N ASP A 7 -5.34 -20.69 25.62
CA ASP A 7 -5.11 -19.43 26.33
C ASP A 7 -3.65 -19.24 26.76
N LYS A 8 -2.99 -20.29 27.25
CA LYS A 8 -1.58 -20.24 27.64
C LYS A 8 -0.68 -20.11 26.42
N VAL A 9 -1.03 -20.73 25.30
CA VAL A 9 -0.30 -20.56 24.04
C VAL A 9 -0.35 -19.11 23.59
N GLN A 10 -1.53 -18.49 23.64
CA GLN A 10 -1.69 -17.08 23.29
C GLN A 10 -0.86 -16.17 24.20
N GLN A 11 -0.93 -16.38 25.53
CA GLN A 11 -0.10 -15.62 26.48
C GLN A 11 1.40 -15.78 26.24
N ILE A 12 1.85 -16.98 25.86
CA ILE A 12 3.25 -17.21 25.49
C ILE A 12 3.62 -16.40 24.26
N HIS A 13 2.76 -16.35 23.24
CA HIS A 13 2.96 -15.50 22.06
C HIS A 13 3.00 -14.01 22.42
N ASP A 14 2.09 -13.53 23.25
CA ASP A 14 2.05 -12.12 23.68
C ASP A 14 3.35 -11.74 24.43
N LEU A 15 3.83 -12.61 25.32
CA LEU A 15 5.11 -12.42 26.02
C LEU A 15 6.31 -12.43 25.07
N ILE A 16 6.28 -13.28 24.03
CA ILE A 16 7.31 -13.32 22.99
C ILE A 16 7.29 -12.00 22.19
N HIS A 17 6.11 -11.50 21.85
CA HIS A 17 5.90 -10.23 21.16
C HIS A 17 6.44 -9.04 21.96
N GLU A 18 6.18 -9.02 23.27
CA GLU A 18 6.70 -8.04 24.23
C GLU A 18 8.20 -8.19 24.53
N ARG A 19 8.90 -9.15 23.89
CA ARG A 19 10.30 -9.55 24.16
C ARG A 19 10.58 -10.04 25.59
N ARG A 20 9.55 -10.46 26.32
CA ARG A 20 9.65 -11.01 27.68
C ARG A 20 9.94 -12.52 27.64
N ILE A 21 11.05 -12.89 27.01
CA ILE A 21 11.40 -14.29 26.70
C ILE A 21 11.56 -15.15 27.96
N ILE A 22 12.12 -14.59 29.03
CA ILE A 22 12.30 -15.31 30.30
C ILE A 22 10.95 -15.71 30.89
N GLU A 23 9.94 -14.85 30.77
CA GLU A 23 8.60 -15.10 31.29
C GLU A 23 7.83 -16.10 30.43
N ALA A 24 7.99 -16.01 29.11
CA ALA A 24 7.47 -17.02 28.17
C ALA A 24 8.03 -18.43 28.48
N ILE A 25 9.32 -18.54 28.77
CA ILE A 25 9.96 -19.81 29.18
C ILE A 25 9.39 -20.31 30.52
N LYS A 26 9.23 -19.42 31.50
CA LYS A 26 8.63 -19.79 32.79
C LYS A 26 7.20 -20.32 32.62
N LEU A 27 6.37 -19.62 31.83
CA LEU A 27 4.99 -19.99 31.57
C LEU A 27 4.90 -21.34 30.82
N TYR A 28 5.75 -21.54 29.82
CA TYR A 28 5.85 -22.81 29.09
C TYR A 28 6.22 -23.98 30.03
N ARG A 29 7.18 -23.77 30.94
CA ARG A 29 7.57 -24.78 31.94
C ARG A 29 6.44 -25.09 32.92
N GLN A 30 5.74 -24.07 33.42
CA GLN A 30 4.61 -24.26 34.34
C GLN A 30 3.44 -24.99 33.67
N ALA A 31 3.24 -24.80 32.37
CA ALA A 31 2.16 -25.44 31.63
C ALA A 31 2.45 -26.89 31.23
N THR A 32 3.69 -27.19 30.87
CA THR A 32 4.09 -28.51 30.31
C THR A 32 4.87 -29.39 31.28
N GLY A 33 5.41 -28.82 32.36
CA GLY A 33 6.39 -29.49 33.22
C GLY A 33 7.77 -29.68 32.57
N ALA A 34 8.02 -29.09 31.40
CA ALA A 34 9.25 -29.31 30.64
C ALA A 34 10.51 -28.81 31.37
N GLY A 35 11.64 -29.45 31.03
CA GLY A 35 12.96 -29.01 31.48
C GLY A 35 13.30 -27.61 30.96
N LEU A 36 14.25 -26.92 31.60
CA LEU A 36 14.65 -25.57 31.19
C LEU A 36 15.17 -25.53 29.74
N ALA A 37 15.94 -26.54 29.34
CA ALA A 37 16.48 -26.65 27.99
C ALA A 37 15.36 -26.83 26.95
N GLU A 38 14.43 -27.77 27.19
CA GLU A 38 13.30 -28.02 26.30
C GLU A 38 12.39 -26.79 26.17
N ALA A 39 12.08 -26.13 27.29
CA ALA A 39 11.25 -24.93 27.29
C ALA A 39 11.91 -23.79 26.53
N LYS A 40 13.23 -23.60 26.70
CA LYS A 40 13.99 -22.63 25.91
C LYS A 40 13.88 -22.95 24.42
N THR A 41 14.17 -24.19 24.01
CA THR A 41 14.10 -24.59 22.61
C THR A 41 12.70 -24.44 22.02
N ALA A 42 11.65 -24.73 22.78
CA ALA A 42 10.28 -24.57 22.35
C ALA A 42 9.91 -23.09 22.14
N VAL A 43 10.23 -22.23 23.11
CA VAL A 43 9.97 -20.78 23.03
C VAL A 43 10.80 -20.13 21.92
N GLU A 44 12.05 -20.56 21.72
CA GLU A 44 12.91 -20.10 20.62
C GLU A 44 12.30 -20.46 19.25
N LYS A 45 11.78 -21.70 19.11
CA LYS A 45 11.05 -22.10 17.89
C LYS A 45 9.78 -21.28 17.69
N MET A 46 9.05 -20.98 18.77
CA MET A 46 7.86 -20.12 18.70
C MET A 46 8.22 -18.70 18.26
N PHE A 47 9.27 -18.11 18.84
CA PHE A 47 9.80 -16.80 18.43
C PHE A 47 10.22 -16.78 16.96
N GLN A 48 10.99 -17.77 16.53
CA GLN A 48 11.40 -17.89 15.12
C GLN A 48 10.20 -18.05 14.19
N ASN A 49 9.19 -18.84 14.60
CA ASN A 49 7.98 -19.00 13.83
C ASN A 49 7.12 -17.72 13.83
N GLU A 50 7.06 -16.95 14.91
CA GLU A 50 6.35 -15.66 14.96
C GLU A 50 7.01 -14.60 14.07
N VAL A 51 8.34 -14.58 14.02
CA VAL A 51 9.11 -13.72 13.12
C VAL A 51 9.05 -14.21 11.67
N ALA A 52 8.82 -15.50 11.45
CA ALA A 52 8.68 -16.10 10.12
C ALA A 52 7.25 -16.08 9.59
N LYS A 53 6.25 -16.16 10.46
CA LYS A 53 4.84 -16.13 10.12
C LYS A 53 4.50 -14.68 9.75
N PRO A 54 4.07 -14.41 8.50
CA PRO A 54 3.44 -13.12 8.23
C PRO A 54 2.31 -12.96 9.24
N PRO A 55 2.14 -11.76 9.84
CA PRO A 55 1.14 -11.54 10.88
C PRO A 55 -0.17 -12.20 10.44
N SER A 56 -0.65 -13.15 11.24
CA SER A 56 -1.90 -13.85 10.95
C SER A 56 -2.94 -12.81 10.60
N ALA A 57 -3.69 -13.06 9.54
CA ALA A 57 -4.63 -12.17 8.87
C ALA A 57 -5.82 -11.67 9.75
N ALA A 58 -5.67 -11.69 11.07
CA ALA A 58 -6.59 -11.19 12.08
C ALA A 58 -5.91 -10.17 13.03
N MET A 59 -4.79 -9.56 12.62
CA MET A 59 -4.46 -8.24 13.14
C MET A 59 -5.47 -7.29 12.51
N ASP A 60 -6.24 -6.61 13.34
CA ASP A 60 -7.25 -5.64 12.95
C ASP A 60 -6.54 -4.47 12.22
N TYR A 61 -6.42 -4.59 10.90
CA TYR A 61 -5.78 -3.61 10.02
C TYR A 61 -6.77 -2.52 9.57
N ASP A 62 -7.88 -2.36 10.29
CA ASP A 62 -8.94 -1.38 10.02
C ASP A 62 -8.53 0.03 10.46
N ASN A 63 -7.32 0.47 10.09
CA ASN A 63 -7.02 1.89 9.97
C ASN A 63 -7.12 2.29 8.48
N PRO A 64 -8.34 2.62 7.98
CA PRO A 64 -8.54 2.98 6.59
C PRO A 64 -7.73 4.21 6.17
N VAL A 65 -7.39 5.09 7.12
CA VAL A 65 -6.56 6.28 6.89
C VAL A 65 -5.12 5.89 6.59
N LEU A 66 -4.57 4.98 7.40
CA LEU A 66 -3.21 4.47 7.20
C LEU A 66 -3.09 3.70 5.88
N GLU A 67 -4.07 2.86 5.57
CA GLU A 67 -4.08 2.11 4.31
C GLU A 67 -4.14 3.05 3.11
N GLY A 68 -4.99 4.08 3.14
CA GLY A 68 -5.05 5.12 2.12
C GLY A 68 -3.71 5.83 1.93
N LYS A 69 -3.02 6.17 3.03
CA LYS A 69 -1.70 6.79 3.00
C LYS A 69 -0.64 5.87 2.39
N ILE A 70 -0.62 4.60 2.77
CA ILE A 70 0.29 3.59 2.21
C ILE A 70 0.05 3.43 0.71
N ARG A 71 -1.21 3.34 0.29
CA ARG A 71 -1.57 3.22 -1.13
C ARG A 71 -1.13 4.45 -1.94
N SER A 72 -1.32 5.65 -1.40
CA SER A 72 -0.86 6.91 -2.02
C SER A 72 0.66 6.96 -2.16
N LEU A 73 1.39 6.58 -1.10
CA LEU A 73 2.86 6.52 -1.13
C LEU A 73 3.37 5.49 -2.15
N LEU A 74 2.72 4.33 -2.24
CA LEU A 74 3.05 3.31 -3.24
C LEU A 74 2.78 3.79 -4.67
N ALA A 75 1.68 4.52 -4.89
CA ALA A 75 1.38 5.13 -6.20
C ALA A 75 2.42 6.19 -6.60
N GLN A 76 3.01 6.89 -5.61
CA GLN A 76 4.10 7.85 -5.80
C GLN A 76 5.49 7.18 -5.91
N GLY A 77 5.60 5.85 -5.82
CA GLY A 77 6.87 5.13 -5.83
C GLY A 77 7.66 5.20 -4.52
N LYS A 78 7.09 5.75 -3.45
CA LYS A 78 7.73 5.95 -2.14
C LYS A 78 7.59 4.72 -1.24
N LYS A 79 8.08 3.58 -1.71
CA LYS A 79 7.93 2.29 -1.00
C LYS A 79 8.61 2.26 0.37
N ILE A 80 9.76 2.92 0.52
CA ILE A 80 10.49 2.94 1.80
C ILE A 80 9.69 3.67 2.89
N GLU A 81 9.11 4.83 2.55
CA GLU A 81 8.27 5.60 3.47
C GLU A 81 7.00 4.82 3.87
N ALA A 82 6.40 4.10 2.92
CA ALA A 82 5.25 3.23 3.21
C ALA A 82 5.61 2.13 4.24
N VAL A 83 6.79 1.52 4.11
CA VAL A 83 7.29 0.52 5.07
C VAL A 83 7.59 1.15 6.43
N GLN A 84 8.17 2.36 6.46
CA GLN A 84 8.44 3.09 7.70
C GLN A 84 7.16 3.41 8.46
N ILE A 85 6.17 4.02 7.80
CA ILE A 85 4.88 4.37 8.42
C ILE A 85 4.18 3.12 8.96
N TYR A 86 4.16 2.02 8.19
CA TYR A 86 3.57 0.77 8.65
C TYR A 86 4.30 0.20 9.87
N ARG A 87 5.63 0.28 9.89
CA ARG A 87 6.45 -0.17 11.02
C ARG A 87 6.21 0.71 12.26
N ASP A 88 6.12 2.01 12.07
CA ASP A 88 6.01 2.96 13.17
C ASP A 88 4.61 2.92 13.79
N GLU A 89 3.56 2.68 12.99
CA GLU A 89 2.19 2.54 13.49
C GLU A 89 1.98 1.21 14.21
N TYR A 90 2.36 0.09 13.58
CA TYR A 90 2.09 -1.26 14.11
C TYR A 90 3.22 -1.85 14.96
N LYS A 91 4.33 -1.11 15.13
CA LYS A 91 5.53 -1.53 15.89
C LYS A 91 6.08 -2.91 15.47
N VAL A 92 5.90 -3.28 14.21
CA VAL A 92 6.31 -4.59 13.66
C VAL A 92 7.79 -4.62 13.26
N GLY A 93 8.34 -5.82 13.05
CA GLY A 93 9.66 -5.99 12.47
C GLY A 93 9.74 -5.53 11.00
N LEU A 94 10.93 -5.15 10.53
CA LEU A 94 11.17 -4.66 9.16
C LEU A 94 10.71 -5.65 8.09
N LYS A 95 10.92 -6.95 8.33
CA LYS A 95 10.49 -8.03 7.41
C LYS A 95 8.98 -8.06 7.27
N ALA A 96 8.25 -8.01 8.39
CA ALA A 96 6.78 -8.03 8.40
C ALA A 96 6.20 -6.77 7.73
N ALA A 97 6.77 -5.60 7.99
CA ALA A 97 6.35 -4.35 7.35
C ALA A 97 6.55 -4.39 5.83
N LYS A 98 7.71 -4.89 5.37
CA LYS A 98 8.01 -5.02 3.94
C LYS A 98 7.03 -5.97 3.25
N ASP A 99 6.74 -7.11 3.87
CA ASP A 99 5.84 -8.13 3.33
C ASP A 99 4.40 -7.60 3.23
N ALA A 100 3.91 -6.91 4.27
CA ALA A 100 2.60 -6.27 4.24
C ALA A 100 2.48 -5.21 3.13
N VAL A 101 3.44 -4.30 3.04
CA VAL A 101 3.46 -3.27 1.98
C VAL A 101 3.56 -3.90 0.60
N SER A 102 4.32 -5.00 0.44
CA SER A 102 4.41 -5.72 -0.83
C SER A 102 3.09 -6.32 -1.28
N ARG A 103 2.25 -6.80 -0.35
CA ARG A 103 0.90 -7.27 -0.68
C ARG A 103 0.01 -6.13 -1.15
N VAL A 104 0.03 -4.99 -0.46
CA VAL A 104 -0.75 -3.80 -0.85
C VAL A 104 -0.31 -3.31 -2.24
N GLU A 105 0.99 -3.29 -2.51
CA GLU A 105 1.53 -2.94 -3.83
C GLU A 105 1.09 -3.91 -4.92
N ALA A 106 1.08 -5.21 -4.64
CA ALA A 106 0.62 -6.23 -5.59
C ALA A 106 -0.87 -6.05 -5.92
N SER A 107 -1.71 -5.81 -4.90
CA SER A 107 -3.13 -5.51 -5.07
C SER A 107 -3.35 -4.24 -5.90
N LEU A 108 -2.58 -3.17 -5.65
CA LEU A 108 -2.62 -1.93 -6.42
C LEU A 108 -2.21 -2.14 -7.88
N LYS A 109 -1.15 -2.91 -8.14
CA LYS A 109 -0.73 -3.23 -9.51
C LYS A 109 -1.81 -4.00 -10.25
N ARG A 110 -2.42 -5.00 -9.60
CA ARG A 110 -3.55 -5.76 -10.16
C ARG A 110 -4.74 -4.86 -10.47
N ALA A 111 -5.10 -3.96 -9.55
CA ALA A 111 -6.17 -2.98 -9.77
C ALA A 111 -5.84 -2.04 -10.95
N LYS A 112 -4.61 -1.52 -11.02
CA LYS A 112 -4.15 -0.66 -12.13
C LYS A 112 -4.22 -1.39 -13.48
N THR A 113 -3.79 -2.65 -13.53
CA THR A 113 -3.90 -3.49 -14.72
C THR A 113 -5.35 -3.75 -15.12
N GLN A 114 -6.25 -3.98 -14.15
CA GLN A 114 -7.67 -4.18 -14.43
C GLN A 114 -8.37 -2.90 -14.91
N ILE A 115 -7.96 -1.73 -14.42
CA ILE A 115 -8.47 -0.43 -14.88
C ILE A 115 -8.01 -0.16 -16.32
N SER A 116 -6.74 -0.39 -16.64
CA SER A 116 -6.23 -0.23 -18.02
C SER A 116 -6.78 -1.25 -19.04
N ALA A 117 -7.44 -2.33 -18.59
CA ALA A 117 -8.12 -3.28 -19.46
C ALA A 117 -9.59 -2.90 -19.73
N GLN A 118 -10.11 -1.85 -19.07
CA GLN A 118 -11.50 -1.39 -19.20
C GLN A 118 -11.61 -0.09 -20.03
N ASP A 119 -10.52 0.34 -20.69
CA ASP A 119 -10.48 1.47 -21.64
C ASP A 119 -10.76 1.06 -23.10
N GLU A 120 -11.47 -0.04 -23.35
CA GLU A 120 -12.27 -0.18 -24.57
C GLU A 120 -13.69 0.24 -24.21
N PRO A 121 -14.12 1.49 -24.49
CA PRO A 121 -15.50 1.85 -24.33
C PRO A 121 -16.29 0.99 -25.32
N VAL A 122 -16.90 -0.08 -24.82
CA VAL A 122 -18.07 -0.71 -25.42
C VAL A 122 -19.26 0.23 -25.22
N ILE A 123 -19.10 1.52 -25.59
CA ILE A 123 -20.21 2.32 -26.05
C ILE A 123 -20.50 1.74 -27.41
N SER A 124 -21.38 0.73 -27.39
CA SER A 124 -22.24 0.36 -28.49
C SER A 124 -22.58 1.64 -29.22
N GLY A 125 -21.89 1.88 -30.33
CA GLY A 125 -22.17 3.01 -31.19
C GLY A 125 -23.64 2.92 -31.51
N ASP A 126 -24.40 3.95 -31.15
CA ASP A 126 -25.77 4.10 -31.58
C ASP A 126 -25.73 4.01 -33.12
N PRO A 127 -26.25 2.95 -33.76
CA PRO A 127 -25.98 2.68 -35.18
C PRO A 127 -26.64 3.69 -36.13
N PHE A 128 -27.28 4.72 -35.57
CA PHE A 128 -28.02 5.77 -36.27
C PHE A 128 -27.60 7.20 -35.89
N ALA A 129 -26.50 7.39 -35.14
CA ALA A 129 -25.99 8.74 -34.87
C ALA A 129 -25.12 9.22 -36.05
N GLU A 130 -25.76 9.79 -37.07
CA GLU A 130 -25.11 10.78 -37.93
C GLU A 130 -24.94 12.10 -37.15
N ASP A 131 -23.78 12.74 -37.36
CA ASP A 131 -23.49 14.17 -37.13
C ASP A 131 -22.57 14.60 -35.95
N ASP A 132 -21.44 15.17 -36.38
CA ASP A 132 -20.60 16.26 -35.86
C ASP A 132 -20.06 16.36 -34.42
N GLY A 133 -18.71 16.39 -34.35
CA GLY A 133 -18.05 17.60 -33.84
C GLY A 133 -17.46 17.60 -32.41
N GLY A 134 -17.12 16.44 -31.82
CA GLY A 134 -16.56 16.39 -30.45
C GLY A 134 -15.05 16.62 -30.32
N SER A 135 -14.23 16.01 -31.17
CA SER A 135 -12.75 16.03 -31.00
C SER A 135 -12.06 17.22 -31.67
N ARG A 136 -12.74 17.89 -32.60
CA ARG A 136 -12.24 19.12 -33.22
C ARG A 136 -12.28 20.29 -32.24
N ARG A 137 -13.30 20.42 -31.37
CA ARG A 137 -13.45 21.62 -30.53
C ARG A 137 -12.27 21.85 -29.58
N VAL A 138 -11.73 20.80 -28.96
CA VAL A 138 -10.56 20.94 -28.07
C VAL A 138 -9.30 21.33 -28.85
N ALA A 139 -9.06 20.71 -30.01
CA ALA A 139 -7.95 21.06 -30.89
C ALA A 139 -8.09 22.48 -31.49
N PHE A 140 -9.30 22.88 -31.88
CA PHE A 140 -9.60 24.21 -32.40
C PHE A 140 -9.51 25.29 -31.32
N LEU A 141 -9.90 25.02 -30.08
CA LEU A 141 -9.74 25.97 -28.97
C LEU A 141 -8.26 26.20 -28.63
N ILE A 142 -7.46 25.13 -28.63
CA ILE A 142 -6.01 25.25 -28.43
C ILE A 142 -5.38 26.01 -29.61
N ALA A 143 -5.71 25.64 -30.85
CA ALA A 143 -5.19 26.33 -32.04
C ALA A 143 -5.62 27.81 -32.12
N ALA A 144 -6.87 28.13 -31.77
CA ALA A 144 -7.36 29.51 -31.74
C ALA A 144 -6.66 30.34 -30.66
N ALA A 145 -6.40 29.77 -29.47
CA ALA A 145 -5.63 30.45 -28.43
C ALA A 145 -4.20 30.76 -28.88
N PHE A 146 -3.53 29.82 -29.57
CA PHE A 146 -2.20 30.07 -30.14
C PHE A 146 -2.23 31.10 -31.27
N ALA A 147 -3.24 31.08 -32.14
CA ALA A 147 -3.38 32.05 -33.21
C ALA A 147 -3.64 33.46 -32.69
N VAL A 148 -4.51 33.62 -31.68
CA VAL A 148 -4.77 34.91 -31.03
C VAL A 148 -3.51 35.43 -30.33
N LEU A 149 -2.75 34.56 -29.66
CA LEU A 149 -1.50 34.92 -28.99
C LEU A 149 -0.40 35.32 -30.01
N ALA A 150 -0.29 34.61 -31.12
CA ALA A 150 0.63 34.95 -32.21
C ALA A 150 0.25 36.27 -32.91
N CYS A 151 -1.03 36.49 -33.19
CA CYS A 151 -1.52 37.75 -33.77
C CYS A 151 -1.32 38.94 -32.82
N ALA A 152 -1.56 38.76 -31.51
CA ALA A 152 -1.33 39.81 -30.51
C ALA A 152 0.17 40.16 -30.40
N ALA A 153 1.06 39.16 -30.44
CA ALA A 153 2.50 39.38 -30.45
C ALA A 153 2.97 40.11 -31.72
N ALA A 154 2.44 39.74 -32.90
CA ALA A 154 2.77 40.40 -34.16
C ALA A 154 2.26 41.85 -34.22
N ALA A 155 1.05 42.11 -33.73
CA ALA A 155 0.50 43.46 -33.64
C ALA A 155 1.28 44.34 -32.65
N PHE A 156 1.68 43.79 -31.51
CA PHE A 156 2.53 44.47 -30.53
C PHE A 156 3.91 44.80 -31.12
N PHE A 157 4.52 43.86 -31.86
CA PHE A 157 5.81 44.06 -32.50
C PHE A 157 5.74 45.12 -33.62
N LEU A 158 4.67 45.14 -34.42
CA LEU A 158 4.45 46.16 -35.43
C LEU A 158 4.12 47.54 -34.83
N PHE A 159 3.44 47.59 -33.69
CA PHE A 159 3.18 48.82 -32.96
C PHE A 159 4.46 49.42 -32.37
N VAL A 160 5.34 48.58 -31.80
CA VAL A 160 6.67 49.00 -31.32
C VAL A 160 7.58 49.42 -32.47
N ALA A 161 7.56 48.72 -33.61
CA ALA A 161 8.37 49.06 -34.79
C ALA A 161 7.88 50.32 -35.54
N ARG A 162 6.62 50.73 -35.35
CA ARG A 162 6.05 51.98 -35.89
C ARG A 162 6.07 53.14 -34.88
N GLY A 163 6.37 52.85 -33.61
CA GLY A 163 6.35 53.77 -32.48
C GLY A 163 7.71 54.40 -32.16
N PHE A 164 8.58 54.57 -33.16
CA PHE A 164 9.78 55.40 -33.11
C PHE A 164 9.98 56.10 -34.46
#